data_AF-A0A1Q5BUA5-F1
#
_entry.id   AF-A0A1Q5BUA5-F1
#
_cell.length_a   1.000
_cell.length_b   1.000
_cell.length_c   1.000
_cell.angle_alpha   90.00
_cell.angle_beta   90.00
_cell.angle_gamma   90.00
#
_symmetry.space_group_name_H-M   'P 1'
#
loop_
_entity.id
_entity.type
_entity.pdbx_description
1 polymer ?
#
loop_
_entity_poly.entity_id
_entity_poly.type
_entity_poly.pdbx_seq_one_letter_code
_entity_poly.pdbx_strand_id
1 'polypeptide(L)'
;MKRFVKTLALAGAVTALVGQSAVALPTTAAAAPSAAVCTKQWEVTGKKVAVRMPRGNAPVASPDSPVVRYLHRGDVVTSCVEAIARTQSGPAYRKCGRDGHIWRIVRGGQVPATCLKRL
;
A
#
# COMPACT_ATOMS: atom_id res chain seq x y z
N MET A 1 47.57 38.31 7.33
CA MET A 1 47.43 39.75 6.96
C MET A 1 45.96 40.11 7.19
N LYS A 2 45.61 40.77 8.30
CA LYS A 2 45.11 42.18 8.37
C LYS A 2 44.18 42.56 7.20
N ARG A 3 43.00 43.19 7.31
CA ARG A 3 41.98 43.59 8.32
C ARG A 3 40.92 44.38 7.48
N PHE A 4 39.76 44.67 8.07
CA PHE A 4 38.79 45.76 7.75
C PHE A 4 37.69 45.46 6.70
N VAL A 5 36.43 45.23 7.10
CA VAL A 5 35.38 46.17 7.59
C VAL A 5 34.71 46.94 6.45
N LYS A 6 33.41 46.65 6.20
CA LYS A 6 32.36 47.67 6.31
C LYS A 6 30.96 47.05 6.34
N THR A 7 30.38 47.09 7.52
CA THR A 7 28.95 46.99 7.80
C THR A 7 28.21 48.08 7.00
N LEU A 8 27.15 47.73 6.28
CA LEU A 8 26.12 48.67 5.88
C LEU A 8 24.78 48.17 6.41
N ALA A 9 24.30 48.84 7.47
CA ALA A 9 22.97 48.70 7.98
C ALA A 9 22.00 49.47 7.07
N LEU A 10 20.90 48.84 6.67
CA LEU A 10 19.75 49.51 6.09
C LEU A 10 18.53 49.12 6.93
N ALA A 11 18.03 50.13 7.64
CA ALA A 11 16.87 50.09 8.50
C ALA A 11 15.58 50.26 7.68
N GLY A 12 14.49 49.68 8.20
CA GLY A 12 13.16 50.28 8.11
C GLY A 12 12.20 49.66 7.11
N ALA A 13 11.27 48.84 7.62
CA ALA A 13 9.83 49.03 7.45
C ALA A 13 9.08 47.97 8.29
N VAL A 14 8.61 48.36 9.47
CA VAL A 14 7.64 47.58 10.25
C VAL A 14 6.26 47.91 9.71
N THR A 15 5.70 47.05 8.88
CA THR A 15 4.29 47.15 8.46
C THR A 15 3.45 46.36 9.44
N ALA A 16 2.93 47.04 10.46
CA ALA A 16 1.86 46.51 11.30
C ALA A 16 0.58 46.43 10.46
N LEU A 17 0.20 45.21 10.05
CA LEU A 17 -1.16 44.95 9.57
C LEU A 17 -2.04 44.46 10.73
N VAL A 18 -3.07 45.25 10.93
CA VAL A 18 -4.19 45.16 11.86
C VAL A 18 -4.84 43.78 11.81
N GLY A 19 -5.15 43.25 13.00
CA GLY A 19 -5.78 41.95 13.19
C GLY A 19 -7.13 41.82 12.46
N GLN A 20 -7.26 40.74 11.69
CA GLN A 20 -8.54 40.16 11.32
C GLN A 20 -8.68 38.85 12.08
N SER A 21 -9.49 38.88 13.13
CA SER A 21 -9.97 37.68 13.80
C SER A 21 -10.85 36.91 12.83
N ALA A 22 -10.26 36.02 12.04
CA ALA A 22 -11.02 35.05 11.27
C ALA A 22 -11.70 34.11 12.26
N VAL A 23 -13.01 34.30 12.46
CA VAL A 23 -13.85 33.34 13.16
C VAL A 23 -13.86 32.08 12.29
N ALA A 24 -13.02 31.10 12.64
CA ALA A 24 -13.04 29.79 12.03
C ALA A 24 -14.40 29.16 12.35
N LEU A 25 -15.30 29.14 11.37
CA LEU A 25 -16.51 28.32 11.43
C LEU A 25 -16.06 26.87 11.68
N PRO A 26 -16.70 26.13 12.62
CA PRO A 26 -16.39 24.74 12.81
C PRO A 26 -16.70 24.01 11.50
N THR A 27 -15.65 23.63 10.78
CA THR A 27 -15.77 22.70 9.68
C THR A 27 -16.16 21.37 10.31
N THR A 28 -17.46 21.04 10.25
CA THR A 28 -17.94 19.70 10.57
C THR A 28 -17.27 18.76 9.57
N ALA A 29 -16.19 18.12 9.98
CA ALA A 29 -15.55 17.08 9.21
C ALA A 29 -16.61 16.01 8.94
N ALA A 30 -17.00 15.86 7.67
CA ALA A 30 -17.88 14.78 7.26
C ALA A 30 -17.23 13.48 7.70
N ALA A 31 -17.91 12.74 8.58
CA ALA A 31 -17.42 11.46 9.05
C ALA A 31 -17.26 10.54 7.83
N ALA A 32 -16.02 10.17 7.53
CA ALA A 32 -15.75 9.20 6.47
C ALA A 32 -16.49 7.89 6.84
N PRO A 33 -17.18 7.25 5.88
CA PRO A 33 -17.89 6.01 6.16
C PRO A 33 -16.90 4.98 6.71
N SER A 34 -17.26 4.32 7.81
CA SER A 34 -16.47 3.24 8.39
C SER A 34 -16.30 2.13 7.34
N ALA A 35 -15.06 1.83 6.98
CA ALA A 35 -14.77 0.78 6.01
C ALA A 35 -15.35 -0.56 6.49
N ALA A 36 -16.13 -1.23 5.64
CA ALA A 36 -16.69 -2.53 5.96
C ALA A 36 -15.57 -3.53 6.28
N VAL A 37 -15.70 -4.24 7.41
CA VAL A 37 -14.72 -5.24 7.83
C VAL A 37 -14.75 -6.41 6.86
N CYS A 38 -13.60 -6.74 6.28
CA CYS A 38 -13.48 -7.89 5.41
C CYS A 38 -13.61 -9.19 6.21
N THR A 39 -14.60 -10.02 5.87
CA THR A 39 -14.86 -11.32 6.51
C THR A 39 -14.59 -12.54 5.62
N LYS A 40 -14.16 -12.33 4.36
CA LYS A 40 -13.90 -13.43 3.42
C LYS A 40 -12.61 -14.16 3.81
N GLN A 41 -12.75 -15.42 4.19
CA GLN A 41 -11.65 -16.30 4.58
C GLN A 41 -11.26 -17.26 3.44
N TRP A 42 -9.98 -17.58 3.41
CA TRP A 42 -9.35 -18.43 2.40
C TRP A 42 -8.37 -19.37 3.07
N GLU A 43 -8.49 -20.66 2.80
CA GLU A 43 -7.57 -21.70 3.25
C GLU A 43 -6.47 -21.93 2.21
N VAL A 44 -5.23 -22.09 2.68
CA VAL A 44 -4.07 -22.38 1.84
C VAL A 44 -4.02 -23.86 1.47
N THR A 45 -3.99 -24.15 0.17
CA THR A 45 -3.99 -25.53 -0.36
C THR A 45 -2.60 -26.05 -0.72
N GLY A 46 -1.67 -25.12 -1.04
CA GLY A 46 -0.27 -25.44 -1.35
C GLY A 46 0.53 -25.83 -0.10
N LYS A 47 1.52 -26.72 -0.23
CA LYS A 47 2.39 -27.15 0.88
C LYS A 47 3.12 -25.98 1.55
N LYS A 48 3.64 -25.07 0.74
CA LYS A 48 4.34 -23.84 1.14
C LYS A 48 4.08 -22.78 0.09
N VAL A 49 3.53 -21.64 0.49
CA VAL A 49 3.08 -20.57 -0.41
C VAL A 49 3.71 -19.25 0.03
N ALA A 50 4.37 -18.57 -0.91
CA ALA A 50 4.96 -17.26 -0.65
C ALA A 50 3.90 -16.17 -0.65
N VAL A 51 3.87 -15.35 0.41
CA VAL A 51 3.28 -14.02 0.37
C VAL A 51 4.34 -13.09 -0.23
N ARG A 52 4.01 -12.40 -1.31
CA ARG A 52 4.95 -11.57 -2.06
C ARG A 52 4.53 -10.10 -2.05
N MET A 53 5.50 -9.21 -1.92
CA MET A 53 5.28 -7.77 -2.07
C MET A 53 5.52 -7.37 -3.52
N PRO A 54 4.62 -6.62 -4.18
CA PRO A 54 4.92 -6.00 -5.48
C PRO A 54 6.21 -5.17 -5.42
N ARG A 55 6.99 -5.16 -6.52
CA ARG A 55 8.26 -4.40 -6.57
C ARG A 55 7.99 -2.94 -6.96
N GLY A 56 8.67 -2.01 -6.27
CA GLY A 56 8.53 -0.58 -6.55
C GLY A 56 7.06 -0.14 -6.49
N ASN A 57 6.62 0.57 -7.53
CA ASN A 57 5.24 1.07 -7.65
C ASN A 57 4.31 0.10 -8.42
N ALA A 58 4.71 -1.16 -8.62
CA ALA A 58 3.87 -2.12 -9.31
C ALA A 58 2.61 -2.45 -8.47
N PRO A 59 1.42 -2.50 -9.07
CA PRO A 59 0.19 -2.80 -8.33
C PRO A 59 0.01 -4.29 -8.02
N VAL A 60 0.66 -5.18 -8.78
CA VAL A 60 0.51 -6.63 -8.67
C VAL A 60 1.88 -7.29 -8.49
N ALA A 61 1.93 -8.30 -7.63
CA ALA A 61 3.13 -9.10 -7.44
C ALA A 61 3.38 -10.02 -8.65
N SER A 62 4.64 -10.38 -8.87
CA SER A 62 5.04 -11.39 -9.85
C SER A 62 5.64 -12.62 -9.14
N PRO A 63 5.89 -13.74 -9.85
CA PRO A 63 6.63 -14.87 -9.30
C PRO A 63 8.01 -14.51 -8.72
N ASP A 64 8.61 -13.40 -9.16
CA ASP A 64 9.95 -12.94 -8.74
C ASP A 64 9.90 -11.83 -7.68
N SER A 65 8.72 -11.29 -7.39
CA SER A 65 8.52 -10.31 -6.31
C SER A 65 9.10 -10.80 -4.98
N PRO A 66 9.70 -9.93 -4.14
CA PRO A 66 10.28 -10.34 -2.87
C PRO A 66 9.26 -11.07 -1.99
N VAL A 67 9.71 -12.15 -1.35
CA VAL A 67 8.91 -12.90 -0.38
C VAL A 67 9.00 -12.18 0.95
N VAL A 68 7.85 -11.90 1.56
CA VAL A 68 7.77 -11.27 2.88
C VAL A 68 7.49 -12.26 4.00
N ARG A 69 6.76 -13.35 3.70
CA ARG A 69 6.55 -14.50 4.59
C ARG A 69 6.05 -15.71 3.80
N TYR A 70 6.03 -16.85 4.46
CA TYR A 70 5.42 -18.06 3.94
C TYR A 70 4.13 -18.39 4.69
N LEU A 71 3.20 -18.96 3.95
CA LEU A 71 2.02 -19.67 4.43
C LEU A 71 2.20 -21.16 4.18
N HIS A 72 1.58 -21.98 5.01
CA HIS A 72 1.57 -23.43 4.91
C HIS A 72 0.15 -23.94 4.68
N ARG A 73 0.05 -25.19 4.21
CA ARG A 73 -1.23 -25.83 3.98
C ARG A 73 -2.10 -25.80 5.24
N GLY A 74 -3.36 -25.42 5.11
CA GLY A 74 -4.32 -25.28 6.21
C GLY A 74 -4.31 -23.91 6.87
N ASP A 75 -3.31 -23.05 6.60
CA ASP A 75 -3.34 -21.67 7.07
C ASP A 75 -4.56 -20.94 6.50
N VAL A 76 -5.21 -20.13 7.33
CA VAL A 76 -6.34 -19.31 6.94
C VAL A 76 -5.92 -17.85 6.82
N VAL A 77 -6.30 -17.21 5.71
CA VAL A 77 -6.07 -15.79 5.47
C VAL A 77 -7.36 -15.08 5.10
N THR A 78 -7.48 -13.84 5.58
CA THR A 78 -8.59 -12.95 5.21
C THR A 78 -8.20 -12.13 3.98
N SER A 79 -9.06 -12.11 2.96
CA SER A 79 -8.85 -11.31 1.74
C SER A 79 -10.17 -11.01 1.04
N CYS A 80 -10.46 -9.72 0.86
CA CYS A 80 -11.61 -9.25 0.09
C CYS A 80 -11.24 -8.58 -1.23
N VAL A 81 -9.95 -8.29 -1.43
CA VAL A 81 -9.45 -7.58 -2.61
C VAL A 81 -8.57 -8.51 -3.43
N GLU A 82 -8.66 -8.35 -4.75
CA GLU A 82 -7.85 -9.06 -5.72
C GLU A 82 -7.04 -8.07 -6.54
N ALA A 83 -5.80 -8.44 -6.82
CA ALA A 83 -4.94 -7.78 -7.78
C ALA A 83 -4.87 -8.67 -9.03
N ILE A 84 -5.28 -8.12 -10.18
CA ILE A 84 -5.36 -8.86 -11.45
C ILE A 84 -4.14 -8.49 -12.30
N ALA A 85 -3.23 -9.44 -12.48
CA ALA A 85 -2.09 -9.27 -13.36
C ALA A 85 -2.53 -9.37 -14.83
N ARG A 86 -2.32 -8.29 -15.59
CA ARG A 86 -2.57 -8.25 -17.03
C ARG A 86 -1.29 -8.65 -17.76
N THR A 87 -1.35 -9.73 -18.53
CA THR A 87 -0.25 -10.23 -19.37
C THR A 87 -0.63 -10.12 -20.85
N GLN A 88 0.34 -9.86 -21.72
CA GLN A 88 0.10 -9.82 -23.18
C GLN A 88 -0.03 -11.23 -23.77
N SER A 89 0.64 -12.21 -23.16
CA SER A 89 0.55 -13.63 -23.52
C SER A 89 0.78 -14.49 -22.28
N GLY A 90 0.18 -15.69 -22.28
CA GLY A 90 0.33 -16.68 -21.22
C GLY A 90 -0.17 -16.24 -19.83
N PRO A 91 -0.05 -17.12 -18.83
CA PRO A 91 -0.48 -16.86 -17.46
C PRO A 91 0.50 -15.94 -16.72
N ALA A 92 0.01 -15.17 -15.75
CA ALA A 92 0.88 -14.35 -14.91
C ALA A 92 1.75 -15.18 -13.95
N TYR A 93 1.28 -16.38 -13.60
CA TYR A 93 2.04 -17.36 -12.84
C TYR A 93 1.51 -18.79 -13.07
N ARG A 94 2.35 -19.79 -12.79
CA ARG A 94 1.97 -21.19 -12.56
C ARG A 94 2.32 -21.58 -11.11
N LYS A 95 1.33 -21.75 -10.24
CA LYS A 95 1.53 -22.11 -8.82
C LYS A 95 0.39 -23.02 -8.33
N CYS A 96 0.71 -23.86 -7.35
CA CYS A 96 -0.24 -24.82 -6.78
C CYS A 96 -0.95 -25.68 -7.85
N GLY A 97 -0.18 -26.11 -8.85
CA GLY A 97 -0.64 -26.97 -9.94
C GLY A 97 -1.46 -26.28 -11.04
N ARG A 98 -1.69 -24.96 -10.95
CA ARG A 98 -2.59 -24.24 -11.86
C ARG A 98 -1.98 -22.94 -12.39
N ASP A 99 -2.44 -22.54 -13.56
CA ASP A 99 -2.18 -21.22 -14.14
C ASP A 99 -3.12 -20.19 -13.53
N GLY A 100 -2.63 -18.95 -13.39
CA GLY A 100 -3.48 -17.87 -12.90
C GLY A 100 -2.96 -16.47 -13.16
N HIS A 101 -3.89 -15.52 -13.04
CA HIS A 101 -3.66 -14.08 -13.18
C HIS A 101 -4.01 -13.32 -11.91
N ILE A 102 -4.72 -13.97 -10.99
CA ILE A 102 -5.31 -13.33 -9.83
C ILE A 102 -4.41 -13.56 -8.62
N TRP A 103 -4.11 -12.47 -7.92
CA TRP A 103 -3.47 -12.48 -6.61
C TRP A 103 -4.43 -11.96 -5.56
N ARG A 104 -4.57 -12.66 -4.45
CA ARG A 104 -5.36 -12.22 -3.29
C ARG A 104 -4.50 -11.30 -2.43
N ILE A 105 -5.03 -10.14 -2.05
CA ILE A 105 -4.35 -9.21 -1.15
C ILE A 105 -4.59 -9.68 0.29
N VAL A 106 -3.53 -10.10 0.94
CA VAL A 106 -3.53 -10.56 2.34
C VAL A 106 -2.70 -9.61 3.19
N ARG A 107 -2.77 -9.76 4.51
CA ARG A 107 -1.90 -9.00 5.41
C ARG A 107 -0.43 -9.19 5.03
N GLY A 108 0.22 -8.08 4.67
CA GLY A 108 1.64 -8.00 4.33
C GLY A 108 1.98 -8.23 2.86
N GLY A 109 1.04 -8.61 1.98
CA GLY A 109 1.37 -8.77 0.56
C GLY A 109 0.32 -9.51 -0.24
N GLN A 110 0.76 -10.20 -1.28
CA GLN A 110 -0.10 -10.84 -2.26
C GLN A 110 0.20 -12.33 -2.39
N VAL A 111 -0.84 -13.14 -2.54
CA VAL A 111 -0.76 -14.61 -2.66
C VAL A 111 -1.44 -15.06 -3.95
N PRO A 112 -0.86 -16.01 -4.72
CA PRO A 112 -1.52 -16.57 -5.90
C PRO A 112 -2.87 -17.18 -5.52
N ALA A 113 -3.97 -16.73 -6.15
CA ALA A 113 -5.31 -17.24 -5.86
C ALA A 113 -5.47 -18.74 -6.13
N THR A 114 -4.69 -19.30 -7.06
CA THR A 114 -4.59 -20.75 -7.31
C THR A 114 -4.09 -21.57 -6.12
N CYS A 115 -3.49 -20.93 -5.11
CA CYS A 115 -3.03 -21.58 -3.90
C CYS A 115 -4.03 -21.49 -2.74
N LEU A 116 -5.23 -20.96 -3.00
CA LEU A 116 -6.25 -20.70 -2.00
C LEU A 116 -7.57 -21.39 -2.37
N LYS A 117 -8.32 -21.80 -1.35
CA LYS A 117 -9.70 -22.27 -1.43
C LYS A 117 -10.55 -21.38 -0.53
N ARG A 118 -11.72 -20.97 -1.01
CA ARG A 118 -12.64 -20.18 -0.18
C ARG A 118 -13.24 -21.08 0.91
N LEU A 119 -13.30 -20.57 2.14
CA LEU A 119 -14.06 -21.17 3.24
C LEU A 119 -15.51 -20.67 3.23
#